data_AF-A0A2M8FEB5-F1
#
_entry.id   AF-A0A2M8FEB5-F1
#
_cell.length_a   1.000
_cell.length_b   1.000
_cell.length_c   1.000
_cell.angle_alpha   90.00
_cell.angle_beta   90.00
_cell.angle_gamma   90.00
#
_symmetry.space_group_name_H-M   'P 1'
#
loop_
_entity.id
_entity.type
_entity.pdbx_description
1 polymer ?
#
loop_
_entity_poly.entity_id
_entity_poly.type
_entity_poly.pdbx_seq_one_letter_code
_entity_poly.pdbx_strand_id
1 'polypeptide(L)'
;MKTLSLSDENTFVEIFKSNDLVIVGEMHGVLENAQVIQNLLEIALKTDRQIAVAFEWLLTKSDEENLQSFVMGKSSNITISKFFIDSDGRVTASHIELLKKIREYNHIFNNRITIHAFDSEQNNREETMAKKITNIASEGENLVILTTGSFHAKRFGLGSTFTSMADVLSNNLRTANFFLKYISGTVQVEDVLYDVRESEMQNDNQDDYFDYQIEIPNANPATEKLLLTKLQELTTLER
;
A
#
# COMPACT_ATOMS: atom_id res chain seq x y z
N MET A 1 14.88 10.92 10.15
CA MET A 1 14.50 9.69 9.42
C MET A 1 15.71 8.84 8.98
N LYS A 2 15.66 7.50 9.06
CA LYS A 2 16.75 6.58 8.58
C LYS A 2 16.44 6.02 7.18
N THR A 3 17.41 6.03 6.26
CA THR A 3 17.26 5.37 4.94
C THR A 3 17.52 3.88 5.04
N LEU A 4 16.61 3.06 4.49
CA LEU A 4 16.74 1.61 4.40
C LEU A 4 16.69 1.14 2.95
N SER A 5 17.60 0.22 2.61
CA SER A 5 17.57 -0.52 1.35
C SER A 5 16.73 -1.78 1.52
N LEU A 6 15.88 -2.10 0.54
CA LEU A 6 15.13 -3.36 0.51
C LEU A 6 16.04 -4.61 0.48
N SER A 7 17.34 -4.44 0.18
CA SER A 7 18.33 -5.51 0.32
C SER A 7 18.75 -5.81 1.76
N ASP A 8 18.44 -4.92 2.72
CA ASP A 8 18.72 -5.12 4.15
C ASP A 8 17.56 -5.85 4.85
N GLU A 9 17.31 -7.09 4.39
CA GLU A 9 16.16 -7.89 4.81
C GLU A 9 16.14 -8.15 6.33
N ASN A 10 17.31 -8.29 6.96
CA ASN A 10 17.41 -8.55 8.40
C ASN A 10 16.83 -7.38 9.21
N THR A 11 17.13 -6.15 8.82
CA THR A 11 16.56 -4.97 9.48
C THR A 11 15.03 -4.95 9.35
N PHE A 12 14.49 -5.27 8.17
CA PHE A 12 13.04 -5.35 7.96
C PHE A 12 12.38 -6.47 8.78
N VAL A 13 12.99 -7.65 8.86
CA VAL A 13 12.48 -8.75 9.69
C VAL A 13 12.37 -8.33 11.16
N GLU A 14 13.37 -7.64 11.70
CA GLU A 14 13.33 -7.16 13.08
C GLU A 14 12.27 -6.06 13.29
N ILE A 15 12.09 -5.18 12.30
CA ILE A 15 10.98 -4.21 12.30
C ILE A 15 9.62 -4.94 12.33
N PHE A 16 9.44 -5.97 11.50
CA PHE A 16 8.18 -6.73 11.38
C PHE A 16 7.85 -7.57 12.61
N LYS A 17 8.86 -8.05 13.34
CA LYS A 17 8.66 -8.73 14.64
C LYS A 17 8.27 -7.77 15.75
N SER A 18 8.75 -6.53 15.68
CA SER A 18 8.60 -5.54 16.75
C SER A 18 7.37 -4.64 16.60
N ASN A 19 6.71 -4.66 15.44
CA ASN A 19 5.58 -3.80 15.11
C ASN A 19 4.36 -4.62 14.70
N ASP A 20 3.18 -4.10 15.01
CA ASP A 20 1.90 -4.67 14.59
C ASP A 20 1.50 -4.14 13.20
N LEU A 21 1.96 -2.94 12.87
CA LEU A 21 1.60 -2.23 11.65
C LEU A 21 2.83 -1.56 11.01
N VAL A 22 2.93 -1.69 9.69
CA VAL A 22 3.88 -1.03 8.81
C VAL A 22 3.08 -0.13 7.86
N ILE A 23 3.32 1.18 7.94
CA ILE A 23 2.64 2.19 7.12
C ILE A 23 3.62 2.67 6.05
N VAL A 24 3.28 2.49 4.79
CA VAL A 24 4.08 2.98 3.65
C VAL A 24 3.37 4.18 3.03
N GLY A 25 3.94 5.37 3.23
CA GLY A 25 3.52 6.61 2.60
C GLY A 25 4.09 6.72 1.19
N GLU A 26 3.20 6.81 0.21
CA GLU A 26 3.56 6.90 -1.21
C GLU A 26 3.08 8.21 -1.85
N MET A 27 3.55 8.43 -3.08
CA MET A 27 2.92 9.30 -4.06
C MET A 27 2.08 8.43 -4.99
N HIS A 28 0.79 8.74 -5.16
CA HIS A 28 -0.08 8.01 -6.08
C HIS A 28 0.42 8.13 -7.52
N GLY A 29 0.06 7.16 -8.36
CA GLY A 29 0.40 7.19 -9.78
C GLY A 29 1.83 6.78 -10.11
N VAL A 30 2.54 6.10 -9.19
CA VAL A 30 3.88 5.54 -9.42
C VAL A 30 3.81 4.01 -9.54
N LEU A 31 4.39 3.44 -10.59
CA LEU A 31 4.38 1.99 -10.82
C LEU A 31 5.18 1.19 -9.78
N GLU A 32 6.26 1.77 -9.27
CA GLU A 32 7.20 1.10 -8.36
C GLU A 32 6.62 0.87 -6.96
N ASN A 33 5.57 1.58 -6.56
CA ASN A 33 4.99 1.46 -5.21
C ASN A 33 4.56 0.02 -4.92
N ALA A 34 3.88 -0.63 -5.86
CA ALA A 34 3.46 -2.02 -5.70
C ALA A 34 4.64 -2.99 -5.64
N GLN A 35 5.77 -2.68 -6.31
CA GLN A 35 6.99 -3.49 -6.22
C GLN A 35 7.62 -3.38 -4.84
N VAL A 36 7.59 -2.21 -4.20
CA VAL A 36 8.03 -2.06 -2.80
C VAL A 36 7.19 -2.94 -1.90
N ILE A 37 5.86 -2.91 -2.04
CA ILE A 37 4.97 -3.76 -1.25
C ILE A 37 5.25 -5.24 -1.50
N GLN A 38 5.49 -5.65 -2.75
CA GLN A 38 5.91 -7.03 -3.06
C GLN A 38 7.17 -7.42 -2.29
N ASN A 39 8.21 -6.59 -2.32
CA ASN A 39 9.48 -6.86 -1.64
C ASN A 39 9.30 -6.94 -0.12
N LEU A 40 8.51 -6.04 0.46
CA LEU A 40 8.17 -6.08 1.89
C LEU A 40 7.40 -7.36 2.25
N LEU A 41 6.50 -7.82 1.39
CA LEU A 41 5.78 -9.09 1.57
C LEU A 41 6.70 -10.30 1.53
N GLU A 42 7.62 -10.36 0.56
CA GLU A 42 8.60 -11.43 0.46
C GLU A 42 9.49 -11.51 1.72
N ILE A 43 9.84 -10.36 2.30
CA ILE A 43 10.56 -10.31 3.57
C ILE A 43 9.66 -10.70 4.74
N ALA A 44 8.41 -10.22 4.80
CA ALA A 44 7.47 -10.52 5.87
C ALA A 44 7.10 -12.01 5.94
N LEU A 45 7.07 -12.70 4.80
CA LEU A 45 6.86 -14.15 4.72
C LEU A 45 7.96 -14.98 5.41
N LYS A 46 9.13 -14.39 5.69
CA LYS A 46 10.21 -15.00 6.48
C LYS A 46 9.93 -14.98 7.99
N THR A 47 8.91 -14.25 8.43
CA THR A 47 8.36 -14.35 9.79
C THR A 47 7.33 -15.49 9.84
N ASP A 48 6.86 -15.85 11.02
CA ASP A 48 5.77 -16.84 11.20
C ASP A 48 4.37 -16.20 11.30
N ARG A 49 4.26 -14.89 11.08
CA ARG A 49 3.01 -14.14 11.29
C ARG A 49 2.03 -14.28 10.13
N GLN A 50 0.74 -14.19 10.43
CA GLN A 50 -0.26 -13.87 9.39
C GLN A 50 -0.02 -12.45 8.88
N ILE A 51 -0.21 -12.23 7.58
CA ILE A 51 0.06 -10.94 6.95
C ILE A 51 -1.25 -10.40 6.37
N ALA A 52 -1.58 -9.17 6.74
CA ALA A 52 -2.65 -8.42 6.11
C ALA A 52 -2.04 -7.29 5.27
N VAL A 53 -2.35 -7.27 3.98
CA VAL A 53 -1.97 -6.19 3.07
C VAL A 53 -3.16 -5.27 2.92
N ALA A 54 -3.00 -3.99 3.25
CA ALA A 54 -4.10 -3.04 3.18
C ALA A 54 -3.80 -1.90 2.20
N PHE A 55 -4.75 -1.57 1.34
CA PHE A 55 -4.61 -0.51 0.36
C PHE A 55 -5.62 0.60 0.62
N GLU A 56 -5.23 1.85 0.39
CA GLU A 56 -6.11 3.03 0.43
C GLU A 56 -7.06 3.00 -0.78
N TRP A 57 -7.95 2.01 -0.79
CA TRP A 57 -8.93 1.76 -1.83
C TRP A 57 -10.34 1.91 -1.26
N LEU A 58 -11.23 2.47 -2.07
CA LEU A 58 -12.65 2.60 -1.75
C LEU A 58 -13.41 1.49 -2.46
N LEU A 59 -13.52 0.34 -1.79
CA LEU A 59 -14.18 -0.84 -2.31
C LEU A 59 -15.54 -1.07 -1.67
N THR A 60 -16.45 -1.67 -2.43
CA THR A 60 -17.64 -2.28 -1.83
C THR A 60 -17.25 -3.60 -1.17
N LYS A 61 -18.08 -4.07 -0.23
CA LYS A 61 -17.87 -5.38 0.40
C LYS A 61 -17.75 -6.52 -0.62
N SER A 62 -18.53 -6.46 -1.71
CA SER A 62 -18.47 -7.48 -2.76
C SER A 62 -17.16 -7.45 -3.53
N ASP A 63 -16.55 -6.28 -3.71
CA ASP A 63 -15.26 -6.15 -4.39
C ASP A 63 -14.13 -6.71 -3.50
N GLU A 64 -14.16 -6.41 -2.20
CA GLU A 64 -13.20 -6.98 -1.23
C GLU A 64 -13.30 -8.51 -1.18
N GLU A 65 -14.53 -9.06 -1.10
CA GLU A 65 -14.76 -10.52 -1.11
C GLU A 65 -14.27 -11.17 -2.43
N ASN A 66 -14.43 -10.47 -3.56
CA ASN A 66 -13.95 -10.93 -4.86
C ASN A 66 -12.41 -10.96 -4.91
N LEU A 67 -11.76 -9.89 -4.47
CA LEU A 67 -10.29 -9.81 -4.39
C LEU A 67 -9.73 -10.88 -3.46
N GLN A 68 -10.32 -11.02 -2.27
CA GLN A 68 -9.90 -12.05 -1.32
C GLN A 68 -10.06 -13.44 -1.92
N SER A 69 -11.16 -13.71 -2.64
CA SER A 69 -11.38 -15.00 -3.32
C SER A 69 -10.33 -15.27 -4.41
N PHE A 70 -9.93 -14.25 -5.17
CA PHE A 70 -8.89 -14.36 -6.18
C PHE A 70 -7.52 -14.68 -5.56
N VAL A 71 -7.08 -13.92 -4.55
CA VAL A 71 -5.75 -14.12 -3.94
C VAL A 71 -5.63 -15.38 -3.10
N MET A 72 -6.77 -15.96 -2.69
CA MET A 72 -6.84 -17.26 -2.04
C MET A 72 -6.92 -18.43 -3.05
N GLY A 73 -6.91 -18.14 -4.36
CA GLY A 73 -7.03 -19.14 -5.41
C GLY A 73 -8.41 -19.79 -5.53
N LYS A 74 -9.44 -19.25 -4.85
CA LYS A 74 -10.83 -19.73 -4.93
C LYS A 74 -11.54 -19.26 -6.19
N SER A 75 -11.08 -18.15 -6.77
CA SER A 75 -11.50 -17.65 -8.08
C SER A 75 -10.31 -17.61 -9.03
N SER A 76 -10.53 -17.91 -10.32
CA SER A 76 -9.53 -17.66 -11.36
C SER A 76 -9.44 -16.18 -11.74
N ASN A 77 -10.53 -15.42 -11.57
CA ASN A 77 -10.69 -14.08 -12.13
C ASN A 77 -11.01 -13.06 -11.03
N ILE A 78 -10.65 -11.80 -11.29
CA ILE A 78 -11.12 -10.63 -10.53
C ILE A 78 -12.26 -10.00 -11.34
N THR A 79 -13.37 -9.71 -10.69
CA THR A 79 -14.43 -8.89 -11.29
C THR A 79 -13.95 -7.46 -11.26
N ILE A 80 -13.65 -6.92 -12.45
CA ILE A 80 -13.20 -5.53 -12.59
C ILE A 80 -14.38 -4.62 -12.28
N SER A 81 -14.37 -4.02 -11.11
CA SER A 81 -15.34 -2.99 -10.74
C SER A 81 -14.90 -1.62 -11.29
N LYS A 82 -15.82 -0.67 -11.28
CA LYS A 82 -15.57 0.72 -11.71
C LYS A 82 -14.39 1.36 -10.95
N PHE A 83 -14.12 0.92 -9.72
CA PHE A 83 -12.99 1.40 -8.92
C PHE A 83 -11.63 1.19 -9.59
N PHE A 84 -11.43 0.05 -10.26
CA PHE A 84 -10.19 -0.23 -10.98
C PHE A 84 -9.99 0.62 -12.23
N ILE A 85 -11.05 1.30 -12.71
CA ILE A 85 -11.04 2.07 -13.97
C ILE A 85 -10.90 3.56 -13.66
N ASP A 86 -11.62 4.07 -12.66
CA ASP A 86 -11.65 5.50 -12.31
C ASP A 86 -10.65 5.86 -11.19
N SER A 87 -9.52 5.15 -11.08
CA SER A 87 -8.54 5.42 -10.03
C SER A 87 -7.65 6.62 -10.38
N ASP A 88 -7.52 7.53 -9.42
CA ASP A 88 -6.58 8.66 -9.35
C ASP A 88 -5.08 8.26 -9.27
N GLY A 89 -4.74 7.03 -9.65
CA GLY A 89 -3.39 6.47 -9.54
C GLY A 89 -3.16 5.61 -8.30
N ARG A 90 -4.14 5.46 -7.40
CA ARG A 90 -4.11 4.51 -6.26
C ARG A 90 -4.12 3.04 -6.68
N VAL A 91 -4.62 2.75 -7.87
CA VAL A 91 -4.56 1.44 -8.51
C VAL A 91 -3.75 1.57 -9.79
N THR A 92 -2.77 0.69 -9.97
CA THR A 92 -1.87 0.72 -11.12
C THR A 92 -1.73 -0.68 -11.71
N ALA A 93 -1.19 -0.76 -12.93
CA ALA A 93 -0.88 -2.05 -13.54
C ALA A 93 0.01 -2.95 -12.66
N SER A 94 0.95 -2.35 -11.92
CA SER A 94 1.80 -3.08 -10.98
C SER A 94 1.03 -3.66 -9.79
N HIS A 95 -0.07 -3.03 -9.37
CA HIS A 95 -0.95 -3.62 -8.35
C HIS A 95 -1.63 -4.89 -8.86
N ILE A 96 -2.00 -4.94 -10.14
CA ILE A 96 -2.58 -6.16 -10.75
C ILE A 96 -1.56 -7.31 -10.74
N GLU A 97 -0.30 -7.02 -11.07
CA GLU A 97 0.78 -8.02 -10.98
C GLU A 97 1.07 -8.43 -9.53
N LEU A 98 1.04 -7.49 -8.58
CA LEU A 98 1.15 -7.79 -7.15
C LEU A 98 0.05 -8.73 -6.67
N LEU A 99 -1.21 -8.54 -7.09
CA LEU A 99 -2.31 -9.44 -6.73
C LEU A 99 -2.08 -10.87 -7.26
N LYS A 100 -1.55 -11.02 -8.48
CA LYS A 100 -1.15 -12.32 -9.04
C LYS A 100 -0.03 -12.95 -8.19
N LYS A 101 0.97 -12.17 -7.78
CA LYS A 101 2.06 -12.63 -6.91
C LYS A 101 1.57 -13.05 -5.53
N ILE A 102 0.68 -12.29 -4.90
CA ILE A 102 0.08 -12.66 -3.61
C ILE A 102 -0.66 -14.00 -3.72
N ARG A 103 -1.36 -14.25 -4.84
CA ARG A 103 -1.98 -15.55 -5.09
C ARG A 103 -0.96 -16.69 -5.16
N GLU A 104 0.15 -16.48 -5.86
CA GLU A 104 1.25 -17.46 -5.92
C GLU A 104 1.83 -17.72 -4.51
N TYR A 105 2.09 -16.66 -3.74
CA TYR A 105 2.57 -16.79 -2.37
C TYR A 105 1.56 -17.52 -1.48
N ASN A 106 0.27 -17.23 -1.57
CA ASN A 106 -0.75 -17.93 -0.78
C ASN A 106 -0.82 -19.43 -1.11
N HIS A 107 -0.55 -19.83 -2.35
CA HIS A 107 -0.43 -21.24 -2.70
C HIS A 107 0.78 -21.91 -2.03
N ILE A 108 1.91 -21.22 -1.93
CA ILE A 108 3.16 -21.72 -1.34
C ILE A 108 3.09 -21.71 0.20
N PHE A 109 2.50 -20.66 0.77
CA PHE A 109 2.54 -20.35 2.19
C PHE A 109 1.20 -20.61 2.89
N ASN A 110 0.36 -21.51 2.36
CA ASN A 110 -0.90 -21.95 2.97
C ASN A 110 -1.84 -20.78 3.35
N ASN A 111 -2.08 -19.87 2.41
CA ASN A 111 -3.01 -18.76 2.56
C ASN A 111 -2.70 -17.79 3.71
N ARG A 112 -1.42 -17.50 3.94
CA ARG A 112 -0.95 -16.59 5.00
C ARG A 112 -1.16 -15.10 4.74
N ILE A 113 -1.62 -14.71 3.56
CA ILE A 113 -1.78 -13.32 3.16
C ILE A 113 -3.26 -13.01 2.89
N THR A 114 -3.78 -11.98 3.56
CA THR A 114 -5.11 -11.40 3.31
C THR A 114 -4.98 -9.99 2.72
N ILE A 115 -5.99 -9.56 1.97
CA ILE A 115 -6.02 -8.22 1.37
C ILE A 115 -7.25 -7.46 1.86
N HIS A 116 -7.04 -6.19 2.17
CA HIS A 116 -8.06 -5.30 2.70
C HIS A 116 -8.02 -3.94 1.99
N ALA A 117 -9.19 -3.31 1.89
CA ALA A 117 -9.32 -1.93 1.46
C ALA A 117 -9.81 -1.09 2.65
N PHE A 118 -9.22 0.07 2.87
CA PHE A 118 -9.49 0.83 4.09
C PHE A 118 -9.96 2.27 3.89
N ASP A 119 -10.10 2.76 2.65
CA ASP A 119 -10.51 4.15 2.40
C ASP A 119 -11.96 4.44 2.87
N SER A 120 -12.32 5.72 2.95
CA SER A 120 -13.62 6.22 3.38
C SER A 120 -13.96 7.57 2.76
N GLU A 121 -15.24 7.78 2.42
CA GLU A 121 -15.80 9.09 2.04
C GLU A 121 -16.44 9.84 3.23
N GLN A 122 -16.33 9.32 4.45
CA GLN A 122 -16.96 9.92 5.62
C GLN A 122 -16.23 11.21 6.07
N ASN A 123 -16.95 12.15 6.69
CA ASN A 123 -16.37 13.42 7.17
C ASN A 123 -15.22 13.24 8.18
N ASN A 124 -15.22 12.12 8.92
CA ASN A 124 -14.16 11.69 9.83
C ASN A 124 -13.29 10.61 9.14
N ARG A 125 -12.81 10.93 7.94
CA ARG A 125 -12.11 9.99 7.03
C ARG A 125 -10.92 9.33 7.72
N GLU A 126 -10.03 10.12 8.32
CA GLU A 126 -8.81 9.63 8.99
C GLU A 126 -9.13 8.67 10.14
N GLU A 127 -10.09 9.01 11.03
CA GLU A 127 -10.49 8.13 12.13
C GLU A 127 -11.16 6.85 11.63
N THR A 128 -11.93 6.94 10.55
CA THR A 128 -12.60 5.78 9.95
C THR A 128 -11.58 4.82 9.33
N MET A 129 -10.61 5.35 8.58
CA MET A 129 -9.49 4.57 8.03
C MET A 129 -8.67 3.92 9.16
N ALA A 130 -8.30 4.70 10.18
CA ALA A 130 -7.55 4.20 11.34
C ALA A 130 -8.29 3.09 12.10
N LYS A 131 -9.61 3.23 12.28
CA LYS A 131 -10.44 2.21 12.93
C LYS A 131 -10.48 0.91 12.12
N LYS A 132 -10.62 0.98 10.79
CA LYS A 132 -10.57 -0.22 9.93
C LYS A 132 -9.23 -0.94 10.06
N ILE A 133 -8.12 -0.21 9.98
CA ILE A 133 -6.77 -0.78 10.14
C ILE A 133 -6.58 -1.38 11.53
N THR A 134 -7.06 -0.71 12.58
CA THR A 134 -6.98 -1.20 13.96
C THR A 134 -7.72 -2.54 14.11
N ASN A 135 -8.92 -2.65 13.51
CA ASN A 135 -9.66 -3.91 13.53
C ASN A 135 -8.87 -5.02 12.82
N ILE A 136 -8.33 -4.76 11.62
CA ILE A 136 -7.53 -5.73 10.85
C ILE A 136 -6.30 -6.21 11.63
N ALA A 137 -5.60 -5.29 12.32
CA ALA A 137 -4.43 -5.62 13.14
C ALA A 137 -4.81 -6.42 14.40
N SER A 138 -5.99 -6.18 14.96
CA SER A 138 -6.49 -6.90 16.14
C SER A 138 -7.01 -8.31 15.85
N GLU A 139 -7.32 -8.61 14.59
CA GLU A 139 -7.71 -9.94 14.14
C GLU A 139 -6.45 -10.82 14.01
N GLY A 140 -6.33 -11.89 14.81
CA GLY A 140 -5.40 -13.00 14.51
C GLY A 140 -3.89 -12.75 14.60
N GLU A 141 -3.41 -11.80 15.42
CA GLU A 141 -1.97 -11.44 15.55
C GLU A 141 -1.30 -11.04 14.22
N ASN A 142 -2.08 -10.46 13.30
CA ASN A 142 -1.62 -10.04 11.98
C ASN A 142 -0.49 -9.01 12.06
N LEU A 143 0.53 -9.17 11.21
CA LEU A 143 1.33 -8.04 10.75
C LEU A 143 0.54 -7.35 9.63
N VAL A 144 0.20 -6.08 9.82
CA VAL A 144 -0.42 -5.28 8.77
C VAL A 144 0.67 -4.52 8.00
N ILE A 145 0.72 -4.65 6.69
CA ILE A 145 1.51 -3.81 5.79
C ILE A 145 0.52 -3.04 4.93
N LEU A 146 0.51 -1.71 5.07
CA LEU A 146 -0.40 -0.87 4.30
C LEU A 146 0.33 0.15 3.44
N THR A 147 -0.29 0.52 2.33
CA THR A 147 0.14 1.64 1.48
C THR A 147 -0.95 2.70 1.38
N THR A 148 -0.55 3.97 1.45
CA THR A 148 -1.45 5.13 1.45
C THR A 148 -0.70 6.37 0.96
N GLY A 149 -1.43 7.37 0.49
CA GLY A 149 -0.86 8.68 0.20
C GLY A 149 -0.09 9.22 1.40
N SER A 150 1.09 9.79 1.16
CA SER A 150 2.03 10.21 2.21
C SER A 150 1.40 11.14 3.25
N PHE A 151 0.38 11.93 2.88
CA PHE A 151 -0.36 12.77 3.82
C PHE A 151 -1.02 11.97 4.96
N HIS A 152 -1.64 10.83 4.65
CA HIS A 152 -2.27 9.94 5.63
C HIS A 152 -1.24 9.20 6.50
N ALA A 153 -0.03 8.98 5.97
CA ALA A 153 1.05 8.28 6.64
C ALA A 153 1.92 9.16 7.57
N LYS A 154 1.90 10.48 7.39
CA LYS A 154 2.68 11.44 8.20
C LYS A 154 2.18 11.50 9.65
N ARG A 155 3.07 11.44 10.64
CA ARG A 155 2.70 11.74 12.05
C ARG A 155 2.98 13.21 12.36
N PHE A 156 1.99 14.08 12.23
CA PHE A 156 2.17 15.51 12.47
C PHE A 156 2.41 15.85 13.95
N GLY A 157 2.01 14.96 14.87
CA GLY A 157 2.26 15.12 16.30
C GLY A 157 1.37 16.17 16.99
N LEU A 158 1.62 16.37 18.29
CA LEU A 158 0.81 17.25 19.13
C LEU A 158 0.98 18.73 18.73
N GLY A 159 -0.13 19.42 18.48
CA GLY A 159 -0.17 20.86 18.17
C GLY A 159 -0.29 21.20 16.68
N SER A 160 -0.31 20.21 15.80
CA SER A 160 -0.70 20.39 14.39
C SER A 160 -2.18 20.74 14.26
N THR A 161 -2.52 21.58 13.27
CA THR A 161 -3.92 21.84 12.87
C THR A 161 -4.52 20.71 12.03
N PHE A 162 -3.69 19.75 11.62
CA PHE A 162 -4.07 18.57 10.84
C PHE A 162 -3.77 17.31 11.65
N THR A 163 -4.74 16.39 11.65
CA THR A 163 -4.59 15.03 12.18
C THR A 163 -4.63 14.08 11.00
N SER A 164 -3.62 13.24 10.84
CA SER A 164 -3.62 12.17 9.84
C SER A 164 -4.12 10.85 10.42
N MET A 165 -4.35 9.85 9.55
CA MET A 165 -4.57 8.47 9.96
C MET A 165 -3.43 7.94 10.83
N ALA A 166 -2.18 8.22 10.49
CA ALA A 166 -1.01 7.77 11.27
C ALA A 166 -0.96 8.37 12.68
N ASP A 167 -1.39 9.63 12.85
CA ASP A 167 -1.51 10.25 14.18
C ASP A 167 -2.53 9.48 15.04
N VAL A 168 -3.68 9.13 14.47
CA VAL A 168 -4.74 8.39 15.17
C VAL A 168 -4.30 6.96 15.54
N LEU A 169 -3.57 6.27 14.63
CA LEU A 169 -3.12 4.89 14.82
C LEU A 169 -2.04 4.73 15.89
N SER A 170 -1.13 5.70 15.99
CA SER A 170 0.07 5.63 16.85
C SER A 170 -0.21 5.40 18.34
N ASN A 171 -1.45 5.64 18.79
CA ASN A 171 -1.85 5.44 20.19
C ASN A 171 -2.27 4.00 20.54
N ASN A 172 -2.53 3.14 19.53
CA ASN A 172 -3.14 1.82 19.75
C ASN A 172 -2.31 0.63 19.24
N LEU A 173 -1.33 0.88 18.37
CA LEU A 173 -0.53 -0.16 17.73
C LEU A 173 0.95 0.22 17.76
N ARG A 174 1.84 -0.79 17.79
CA ARG A 174 3.27 -0.54 17.52
C ARG A 174 3.43 -0.37 16.01
N THR A 175 3.82 0.84 15.60
CA THR A 175 3.80 1.26 14.20
C THR A 175 5.18 1.64 13.70
N ALA A 176 5.57 1.11 12.54
CA ALA A 176 6.72 1.58 11.77
C ALA A 176 6.24 2.33 10.53
N ASN A 177 6.60 3.61 10.40
CA ASN A 177 6.20 4.47 9.29
C ASN A 177 7.36 4.68 8.31
N PHE A 178 7.07 4.43 7.04
CA PHE A 178 8.01 4.54 5.93
C PHE A 178 7.52 5.61 4.95
N PHE A 179 8.46 6.42 4.47
CA PHE A 179 8.24 7.29 3.33
C PHE A 179 8.92 6.71 2.08
N LEU A 180 8.22 6.68 0.94
CA LEU A 180 8.83 6.41 -0.35
C LEU A 180 9.39 7.70 -0.93
N LYS A 181 10.72 7.79 -1.02
CA LYS A 181 11.43 8.95 -1.55
C LYS A 181 11.78 8.73 -3.02
N TYR A 182 11.24 9.55 -3.91
CA TYR A 182 11.41 9.40 -5.35
C TYR A 182 12.58 10.27 -5.85
N ILE A 183 13.69 9.63 -6.19
CA ILE A 183 14.95 10.33 -6.53
C ILE A 183 14.88 11.00 -7.91
N SER A 184 14.21 10.36 -8.86
CA SER A 184 14.03 10.85 -10.23
C SER A 184 12.80 10.23 -10.89
N GLY A 185 12.43 10.72 -12.07
CA GLY A 185 11.33 10.18 -12.87
C GLY A 185 10.13 11.12 -12.94
N THR A 186 8.99 10.58 -13.34
CA THR A 186 7.75 11.34 -13.48
C THR A 186 6.55 10.62 -12.90
N VAL A 187 5.55 11.40 -12.50
CA VAL A 187 4.23 10.92 -12.11
C VAL A 187 3.17 11.51 -13.00
N GLN A 188 2.11 10.75 -13.21
CA GLN A 188 0.91 11.23 -13.86
C GLN A 188 -0.13 11.54 -12.79
N VAL A 189 -0.53 12.81 -12.72
CA VAL A 189 -1.69 13.24 -11.94
C VAL A 189 -2.71 13.76 -12.95
N GLU A 190 -3.84 13.07 -13.06
CA GLU A 190 -4.83 13.30 -14.12
C GLU A 190 -4.17 13.20 -15.52
N ASP A 191 -4.30 14.23 -16.36
CA ASP A 191 -3.72 14.28 -17.71
C ASP A 191 -2.35 14.98 -17.77
N VAL A 192 -1.73 15.28 -16.61
CA VAL A 192 -0.48 16.05 -16.53
C VAL A 192 0.65 15.21 -15.94
N LEU A 193 1.81 15.27 -16.60
CA LEU A 193 3.05 14.67 -16.12
C LEU A 193 3.88 15.68 -15.32
N TYR A 194 4.29 15.30 -14.11
CA TYR A 194 5.13 16.11 -13.22
C TYR A 194 6.48 15.40 -12.98
N ASP A 195 7.57 16.15 -12.88
CA ASP A 195 8.86 15.65 -12.36
C ASP A 195 8.70 15.43 -10.84
N VAL A 196 9.09 14.25 -10.36
CA VAL A 196 8.90 13.89 -8.95
C VAL A 196 9.71 14.77 -7.99
N ARG A 197 10.82 15.34 -8.43
CA ARG A 197 11.61 16.25 -7.60
C ARG A 197 10.86 17.55 -7.36
N GLU A 198 10.14 18.05 -8.37
CA GLU A 198 9.36 19.28 -8.25
C GLU A 198 8.12 19.09 -7.37
N SER A 199 7.49 17.90 -7.39
CA SER A 199 6.34 17.58 -6.53
C SER A 199 6.74 17.30 -5.09
N GLU A 200 7.94 16.74 -4.84
CA GLU A 200 8.46 16.56 -3.48
C GLU A 200 8.93 17.87 -2.83
N MET A 201 9.53 18.80 -3.59
CA MET A 201 10.00 20.11 -3.07
C MET A 201 8.87 21.01 -2.55
N GLN A 202 7.60 20.73 -2.89
CA GLN A 202 6.46 21.44 -2.29
C GLN A 202 6.09 20.92 -0.90
N ASN A 203 6.67 19.81 -0.44
CA ASN A 203 6.35 19.10 0.81
C ASN A 203 7.49 19.17 1.85
N ASP A 204 8.05 20.37 2.03
CA ASP A 204 9.44 20.61 2.42
C ASP A 204 9.81 20.44 3.92
N ASN A 205 9.21 19.49 4.65
CA ASN A 205 9.69 19.07 5.99
C ASN A 205 9.25 17.65 6.31
N GLN A 206 9.77 16.64 5.61
CA GLN A 206 9.36 15.25 5.82
C GLN A 206 10.13 14.51 6.93
N ASP A 207 11.26 15.06 7.37
CA ASP A 207 12.24 14.35 8.21
C ASP A 207 11.76 13.99 9.62
N ASP A 208 10.72 14.67 10.12
CA ASP A 208 10.13 14.48 11.45
C ASP A 208 8.85 13.61 11.45
N TYR A 209 8.27 13.32 10.27
CA TYR A 209 6.97 12.66 10.18
C TYR A 209 7.03 11.13 10.02
N PHE A 210 8.20 10.59 9.70
CA PHE A 210 8.41 9.19 9.37
C PHE A 210 9.63 8.60 10.10
N ASP A 211 9.56 7.31 10.42
CA ASP A 211 10.64 6.60 11.09
C ASP A 211 11.77 6.26 10.08
N TYR A 212 11.36 5.81 8.89
CA TYR A 212 12.25 5.32 7.83
C TYR A 212 11.91 5.92 6.46
N GLN A 213 12.88 5.88 5.54
CA GLN A 213 12.63 6.09 4.11
C GLN A 213 13.17 4.93 3.28
N ILE A 214 12.49 4.64 2.17
CA ILE A 214 12.93 3.75 1.11
C ILE A 214 13.08 4.60 -0.15
N GLU A 215 14.26 4.55 -0.79
CA GLU A 215 14.49 5.31 -2.01
C GLU A 215 13.97 4.54 -3.23
N ILE A 216 13.25 5.26 -4.08
CA ILE A 216 12.81 4.84 -5.40
C ILE A 216 13.69 5.57 -6.42
N PRO A 217 14.67 4.89 -7.03
CA PRO A 217 15.66 5.55 -7.89
C PRO A 217 15.02 6.25 -9.09
N ASN A 218 13.99 5.64 -9.67
CA ASN A 218 13.29 6.15 -10.84
C ASN A 218 11.79 5.81 -10.75
N ALA A 219 10.96 6.84 -10.62
CA ALA A 219 9.51 6.75 -10.63
C ALA A 219 8.99 6.74 -12.07
N ASN A 220 8.19 5.73 -12.40
CA ASN A 220 7.51 5.66 -13.69
C ASN A 220 6.02 5.94 -13.52
N PRO A 221 5.41 6.76 -14.41
CA PRO A 221 4.03 7.15 -14.28
C PRO A 221 3.10 5.95 -14.55
N ALA A 222 2.12 5.77 -13.68
CA ALA A 222 1.07 4.80 -13.83
C ALA A 222 -0.01 5.33 -14.78
N THR A 223 0.06 4.90 -16.04
CA THR A 223 -0.93 5.30 -17.05
C THR A 223 -2.18 4.41 -17.00
N GLU A 224 -3.36 5.01 -17.20
CA GLU A 224 -4.63 4.29 -17.34
C GLU A 224 -4.55 3.21 -18.43
N LYS A 225 -3.91 3.52 -19.56
CA LYS A 225 -3.71 2.59 -20.68
C LYS A 225 -3.01 1.29 -20.23
N LEU A 226 -1.96 1.40 -19.41
CA LEU A 226 -1.23 0.23 -18.92
C LEU A 226 -2.10 -0.58 -17.97
N LEU A 227 -2.86 0.08 -17.08
CA LEU A 227 -3.80 -0.56 -16.17
C LEU A 227 -4.87 -1.35 -16.94
N LEU A 228 -5.53 -0.72 -17.91
CA LEU A 228 -6.54 -1.37 -18.77
C LEU A 228 -5.99 -2.60 -19.50
N THR A 229 -4.74 -2.53 -19.98
CA THR A 229 -4.08 -3.66 -20.64
C THR A 229 -3.93 -4.85 -19.67
N LYS A 230 -3.49 -4.60 -18.43
CA LYS A 230 -3.34 -5.65 -17.42
C LYS A 230 -4.66 -6.21 -16.91
N LEU A 231 -5.69 -5.38 -16.82
CA LEU A 231 -7.03 -5.81 -16.50
C LEU A 231 -7.61 -6.74 -17.57
N GLN A 232 -7.35 -6.48 -18.86
CA GLN A 232 -7.76 -7.36 -19.96
C GLN A 232 -7.11 -8.75 -19.91
N GLU A 233 -5.86 -8.87 -19.43
CA GLU A 233 -5.21 -10.18 -19.24
C GLU A 233 -5.98 -11.06 -18.23
N LEU A 234 -6.62 -10.44 -17.23
CA LEU A 234 -7.39 -11.15 -16.22
C LEU A 234 -8.77 -11.62 -16.72
N THR A 235 -9.33 -10.95 -17.73
CA THR A 235 -10.61 -11.34 -18.35
C THR A 235 -10.45 -12.30 -19.51
N THR A 236 -9.28 -12.32 -20.17
CA THR A 236 -9.00 -13.16 -21.35
C THR A 236 -8.40 -14.53 -21.03
N LEU A 237 -8.07 -14.83 -19.77
CA LEU A 237 -7.67 -16.18 -19.31
C LEU A 237 -8.77 -17.25 -19.47
N GLU A 238 -9.95 -16.89 -19.99
CA GLU A 238 -10.96 -17.81 -20.50
C GLU A 238 -10.68 -18.19 -21.97
N ARG A 239 -9.79 -19.18 -22.18
CA ARG A 239 -9.91 -20.15 -23.30
C ARG A 239 -9.42 -21.52 -22.89
#